data_AF-A0A9E4SSS9-F1
#
_entry.id   AF-A0A9E4SSS9-F1
#
_cell.length_a   1.000
_cell.length_b   1.000
_cell.length_c   1.000
_cell.angle_alpha   90.00
_cell.angle_beta   90.00
_cell.angle_gamma   90.00
#
_symmetry.space_group_name_H-M   'P 1'
#
loop_
_entity.id
_entity.type
_entity.pdbx_description
1 polymer ?
#
loop_
_entity_poly.entity_id
_entity_poly.type
_entity_poly.pdbx_seq_one_letter_code
_entity_poly.pdbx_strand_id
1 'polypeptide(L)'
;MDVNAIRGDFPILEREVYGKRLVYLDNAATSQKPRQVIDALVRYYESYNANIHRAVHALGEEATAAYEEAREKVARFIGAASSESVIFTRNTTEAINLVAYAWGRANVGEGDEIILTQMEHHSNLI
;
A
#
# COMPACT_ATOMS: atom_id res chain seq x y z
N MET A 1 -14.32 -15.77 14.58
CA MET A 1 -13.69 -14.44 14.49
C MET A 1 -14.42 -13.52 15.46
N ASP A 2 -13.71 -12.82 16.34
CA ASP A 2 -14.29 -11.92 17.34
C ASP A 2 -14.17 -10.46 16.87
N VAL A 3 -15.31 -9.84 16.56
CA VAL A 3 -15.36 -8.46 16.04
C VAL A 3 -15.00 -7.44 17.11
N ASN A 4 -15.32 -7.69 18.38
CA ASN A 4 -15.02 -6.74 19.46
C ASN A 4 -13.52 -6.72 19.73
N ALA A 5 -12.87 -7.89 19.72
CA ALA A 5 -11.42 -7.98 19.78
C ALA A 5 -10.76 -7.22 18.61
N ILE A 6 -11.23 -7.43 17.37
CA ILE A 6 -10.71 -6.72 16.20
C ILE A 6 -10.90 -5.22 16.32
N ARG A 7 -12.07 -4.74 16.78
CA ARG A 7 -12.32 -3.30 16.97
C ARG A 7 -11.39 -2.68 18.01
N GLY A 8 -11.00 -3.45 19.03
CA GLY A 8 -10.02 -3.04 20.03
C GLY A 8 -8.64 -2.68 19.45
N ASP A 9 -8.28 -3.26 18.30
CA ASP A 9 -7.03 -2.93 17.61
C ASP A 9 -7.06 -1.57 16.91
N PHE A 10 -8.24 -0.97 16.67
CA PHE A 10 -8.39 0.29 15.94
C PHE A 10 -8.70 1.46 16.90
N PRO A 11 -7.68 2.16 17.43
CA PRO A 11 -7.88 3.17 18.48
C PRO A 11 -8.84 4.30 18.06
N ILE A 12 -8.83 4.69 16.79
CA ILE A 12 -9.70 5.77 16.30
C ILE A 12 -11.19 5.45 16.39
N LEU A 13 -11.56 4.16 16.37
CA LEU A 13 -12.96 3.73 16.54
C LEU A 13 -13.46 3.97 17.95
N GLU A 14 -12.59 4.36 18.89
CA GLU A 14 -12.96 4.77 20.24
C GLU A 14 -13.46 6.20 20.37
N ARG A 15 -13.13 7.03 19.38
CA ARG A 15 -13.39 8.46 19.41
C ARG A 15 -14.89 8.77 19.32
N GLU A 16 -15.26 9.87 19.99
CA GLU A 16 -16.56 10.52 19.78
C GLU A 16 -16.46 11.65 18.74
N VAL A 17 -17.46 11.75 17.89
CA VAL A 17 -17.62 12.77 16.86
C VAL A 17 -19.02 13.37 17.04
N TYR A 18 -19.09 14.68 17.28
CA TYR A 18 -20.33 15.38 17.63
C TYR A 18 -21.07 14.79 18.85
N GLY A 19 -20.30 14.40 19.88
CA GLY A 19 -20.84 13.82 21.13
C GLY A 19 -21.46 12.42 20.97
N LYS A 20 -21.17 11.73 19.86
CA LYS A 20 -21.62 10.36 19.59
C LYS A 20 -20.45 9.48 19.20
N ARG A 21 -20.56 8.18 19.51
CA ARG A 21 -19.55 7.19 19.11
C ARG A 21 -19.39 7.17 17.59
N LEU A 22 -18.15 7.16 17.12
CA LEU A 22 -17.84 7.10 15.68
C LEU A 22 -18.40 5.83 15.03
N VAL A 23 -19.19 6.02 13.97
CA VAL A 23 -19.61 4.97 13.02
C VAL A 23 -19.02 5.34 11.66
N TYR A 24 -17.87 4.76 11.32
CA TYR A 24 -17.13 5.07 10.10
C TYR A 24 -17.55 4.14 8.95
N LEU A 25 -18.31 4.68 7.99
CA LEU A 25 -18.88 3.94 6.84
C LEU A 25 -18.27 4.36 5.49
N ASP A 26 -17.09 4.98 5.50
CA ASP A 26 -16.41 5.49 4.30
C ASP A 26 -15.13 4.68 3.98
N ASN A 27 -15.14 3.38 4.29
CA ASN A 27 -13.97 2.51 4.15
C ASN A 27 -13.52 2.29 2.70
N ALA A 28 -14.42 2.53 1.73
CA ALA A 28 -14.11 2.43 0.31
C ALA A 28 -13.19 3.58 -0.17
N ALA A 29 -13.23 4.74 0.48
CA ALA A 29 -12.32 5.84 0.21
C ALA A 29 -10.98 5.66 0.93
N THR A 30 -11.01 5.32 2.23
CA THR A 30 -9.81 4.94 2.99
C THR A 30 -10.17 4.14 4.24
N SER A 31 -9.31 3.20 4.64
CA SER A 31 -9.52 2.39 5.84
C SER A 31 -8.83 2.99 7.07
N GLN A 32 -9.40 2.78 8.26
CA GLN A 32 -8.70 3.06 9.52
C GLN A 32 -7.54 2.08 9.73
N LYS A 33 -6.56 2.45 10.55
CA LYS A 33 -5.34 1.66 10.76
C LYS A 33 -5.35 0.99 12.12
N PRO A 34 -5.05 -0.32 12.21
CA PRO A 34 -4.90 -0.99 13.49
C PRO A 34 -3.59 -0.55 14.17
N ARG A 35 -3.51 -0.70 15.48
CA ARG A 35 -2.36 -0.25 16.29
C ARG A 35 -1.04 -0.86 15.84
N GLN A 36 -1.06 -2.13 15.43
CA GLN A 36 0.10 -2.86 14.91
C GLN A 36 0.75 -2.17 13.69
N VAL A 37 -0.07 -1.55 12.82
CA VAL A 37 0.45 -0.80 11.65
C VAL A 37 1.05 0.55 12.09
N ILE A 38 0.41 1.22 13.06
CA ILE A 38 0.91 2.47 13.62
C ILE A 38 2.25 2.23 14.34
N ASP A 39 2.32 1.21 15.18
CA ASP A 39 3.51 0.86 15.96
C ASP A 39 4.67 0.46 15.05
N ALA A 40 4.41 -0.21 13.93
CA ALA A 40 5.44 -0.53 12.94
C ALA A 40 6.08 0.73 12.34
N LEU A 41 5.26 1.74 12.02
CA LEU A 41 5.73 3.03 11.51
C LEU A 41 6.54 3.79 12.58
N VAL A 42 6.02 3.86 13.80
CA VAL A 42 6.68 4.50 14.94
C VAL A 42 8.03 3.85 15.20
N ARG A 43 8.06 2.50 15.29
CA ARG A 43 9.30 1.74 15.51
C ARG A 43 10.33 1.98 14.42
N TYR A 44 9.93 2.03 13.15
CA TYR A 44 10.85 2.37 12.05
C TYR A 44 11.53 3.72 12.30
N TYR A 45 10.75 4.77 12.57
CA TYR A 45 11.29 6.12 12.75
C TYR A 45 12.08 6.31 14.04
N GLU A 46 11.71 5.61 15.11
CA GLU A 46 12.40 5.70 16.41
C GLU A 46 13.68 4.85 16.47
N SER A 47 13.78 3.78 15.68
CA SER A 47 14.84 2.77 15.86
C SER A 47 15.83 2.67 14.69
N TYR A 48 15.37 2.67 13.43
CA TYR A 48 16.24 2.27 12.30
C TYR A 48 15.97 3.02 10.98
N ASN A 49 15.40 4.22 11.03
CA ASN A 49 15.19 5.03 9.83
C ASN A 49 16.52 5.39 9.14
N ALA A 50 16.68 4.93 7.90
CA ALA A 50 17.81 5.22 7.03
C ALA A 50 17.41 5.06 5.56
N ASN A 51 18.22 5.62 4.65
CA ASN A 51 18.05 5.36 3.22
C ASN A 51 18.36 3.89 2.90
N ILE A 52 17.43 3.23 2.23
CA ILE A 52 17.59 1.86 1.74
C ILE A 52 18.57 1.79 0.56
N HIS A 53 19.25 0.65 0.41
CA HIS A 53 20.23 0.31 -0.66
C HIS A 53 21.50 1.16 -0.76
N ARG A 54 21.57 2.36 -0.17
CA ARG A 54 22.75 3.25 -0.28
C ARG A 54 23.64 3.28 0.97
N ALA A 55 23.17 2.71 2.07
CA ALA A 55 23.83 2.79 3.36
C ALA A 55 24.49 1.44 3.73
N VAL A 56 25.80 1.49 3.96
CA VAL A 56 26.64 0.34 4.40
C VAL A 56 26.81 0.29 5.92
N HIS A 57 26.00 1.06 6.66
CA HIS A 57 26.00 1.11 8.11
C HIS A 57 24.76 0.39 8.67
N ALA A 58 24.82 -0.05 9.93
CA ALA A 58 23.80 -0.89 10.57
C ALA A 58 22.34 -0.46 10.29
N LEU A 59 21.99 0.81 10.51
CA LEU A 59 20.61 1.30 10.28
C LEU A 59 20.15 1.15 8.82
N GLY A 60 21.08 1.27 7.86
CA GLY A 60 20.79 1.09 6.44
C GLY A 60 20.49 -0.36 6.08
N GLU A 61 21.24 -1.29 6.66
CA GLU A 61 21.01 -2.73 6.52
C GLU A 61 19.67 -3.13 7.14
N GLU A 62 19.38 -2.65 8.36
CA GLU A 62 18.11 -2.89 9.05
C GLU A 62 16.91 -2.33 8.26
N ALA A 63 16.99 -1.09 7.77
CA ALA A 63 15.94 -0.47 6.95
C ALA A 63 15.73 -1.23 5.63
N THR A 64 16.83 -1.64 4.97
CA THR A 64 16.75 -2.39 3.70
C THR A 64 16.13 -3.77 3.93
N ALA A 65 16.52 -4.47 4.99
CA ALA A 65 15.95 -5.76 5.33
C ALA A 65 14.44 -5.66 5.61
N ALA A 66 14.00 -4.66 6.39
CA ALA A 66 12.58 -4.45 6.68
C ALA A 66 11.77 -4.10 5.41
N TYR A 67 12.35 -3.32 4.50
CA TYR A 67 11.72 -2.97 3.23
C TYR A 67 11.55 -4.17 2.30
N GLU A 68 12.58 -5.00 2.15
CA GLU A 68 12.51 -6.21 1.33
C GLU A 68 11.61 -7.28 1.96
N GLU A 69 11.58 -7.41 3.30
CA GLU A 69 10.61 -8.27 3.99
C GLU A 69 9.16 -7.83 3.69
N ALA A 70 8.90 -6.52 3.62
CA ALA A 70 7.59 -6.01 3.21
C ALA A 70 7.27 -6.38 1.76
N ARG A 71 8.24 -6.33 0.85
CA ARG A 71 8.07 -6.75 -0.56
C ARG A 71 7.69 -8.22 -0.65
N GLU A 72 8.36 -9.09 0.10
CA GLU A 72 8.03 -10.51 0.15
C GLU A 72 6.64 -10.78 0.74
N LYS A 73 6.26 -10.05 1.80
CA LYS A 73 4.91 -10.14 2.39
C LYS A 73 3.85 -9.79 1.37
N VAL A 74 4.05 -8.73 0.58
CA VAL A 74 3.14 -8.35 -0.52
C VAL A 74 3.11 -9.42 -1.59
N ALA A 75 4.27 -9.94 -2.01
CA ALA A 75 4.35 -10.99 -3.02
C ALA A 75 3.54 -12.23 -2.61
N ARG A 76 3.71 -12.68 -1.36
CA ARG A 76 2.91 -13.79 -0.79
C ARG A 76 1.42 -13.47 -0.71
N PHE A 77 1.07 -12.26 -0.32
CA PHE A 77 -0.33 -11.83 -0.17
C PHE A 77 -1.09 -11.86 -1.50
N ILE A 78 -0.44 -11.46 -2.61
CA ILE A 78 -1.05 -11.47 -3.95
C ILE A 78 -0.77 -12.75 -4.76
N GLY A 79 0.01 -13.69 -4.22
CA GLY A 79 0.38 -14.93 -4.91
C GLY A 79 1.37 -14.74 -6.07
N ALA A 80 2.23 -13.71 -6.01
CA ALA A 80 3.26 -13.50 -7.02
C ALA A 80 4.35 -14.59 -6.95
N ALA A 81 4.90 -14.97 -8.11
CA ALA A 81 5.93 -16.01 -8.20
C ALA A 81 7.27 -15.60 -7.56
N SER A 82 7.58 -14.29 -7.56
CA SER A 82 8.78 -13.71 -6.97
C SER A 82 8.48 -12.33 -6.40
N SER A 83 9.18 -11.96 -5.33
CA SER A 83 9.14 -10.59 -4.80
C SER A 83 9.72 -9.58 -5.79
N GLU A 84 10.61 -9.99 -6.69
CA GLU A 84 11.17 -9.14 -7.75
C GLU A 84 10.10 -8.61 -8.71
N SER A 85 8.96 -9.30 -8.84
CA SER A 85 7.82 -8.84 -9.65
C SER A 85 6.93 -7.82 -8.94
N VAL A 86 7.22 -7.47 -7.69
CA VAL A 86 6.47 -6.48 -6.90
C VAL A 86 7.20 -5.14 -6.97
N ILE A 87 6.57 -4.14 -7.59
CA ILE A 87 7.08 -2.77 -7.67
C ILE A 87 6.25 -1.90 -6.71
N PHE A 88 6.91 -1.30 -5.72
CA PHE A 88 6.25 -0.33 -4.84
C PHE A 88 6.07 1.00 -5.57
N THR A 89 4.84 1.50 -5.57
CA THR A 89 4.47 2.85 -6.01
C THR A 89 3.74 3.57 -4.88
N ARG A 90 3.49 4.88 -5.04
CA ARG A 90 2.78 5.71 -4.08
C ARG A 90 1.32 5.29 -3.93
N ASN A 91 0.67 4.89 -5.02
CA ASN A 91 -0.74 4.50 -5.08
C ASN A 91 -1.08 3.75 -6.38
N THR A 92 -2.33 3.27 -6.47
CA THR A 92 -2.86 2.55 -7.64
C THR A 92 -2.78 3.38 -8.93
N THR A 93 -3.10 4.68 -8.88
CA THR A 93 -3.04 5.56 -10.06
C THR A 93 -1.62 5.61 -10.66
N GLU A 94 -0.60 5.71 -9.81
CA GLU A 94 0.80 5.69 -10.26
C GLU A 94 1.21 4.31 -10.80
N ALA A 95 0.72 3.22 -10.20
CA ALA A 95 1.00 1.87 -10.70
C ALA A 95 0.45 1.66 -12.12
N ILE A 96 -0.78 2.12 -12.39
CA ILE A 96 -1.39 2.04 -13.73
C ILE A 96 -0.60 2.90 -14.71
N ASN A 97 -0.27 4.14 -14.33
CA ASN A 97 0.52 5.04 -15.16
C ASN A 97 1.91 4.49 -15.46
N LEU A 98 2.56 3.81 -14.51
CA LEU A 98 3.84 3.16 -14.76
C LEU A 98 3.75 2.16 -15.93
N VAL A 99 2.70 1.34 -15.97
CA VAL A 99 2.46 0.40 -17.08
C VAL A 99 2.15 1.14 -18.39
N ALA A 100 1.25 2.13 -18.35
CA ALA A 100 0.86 2.90 -19.54
C ALA A 100 2.07 3.60 -20.19
N TYR A 101 2.96 4.17 -19.38
CA TYR A 101 4.13 4.89 -19.87
C TYR A 101 5.30 3.98 -20.24
N ALA A 102 5.61 2.96 -19.43
CA ALA A 102 6.78 2.10 -19.66
C ALA A 102 6.54 1.01 -20.70
N TRP A 103 5.30 0.47 -20.76
CA TRP A 103 4.93 -0.57 -21.69
C TRP A 103 3.97 -0.05 -22.77
N GLY A 104 2.88 0.62 -22.38
CA GLY A 104 1.82 1.03 -23.31
C GLY A 104 2.35 1.88 -24.47
N ARG A 105 3.13 2.93 -24.18
CA ARG A 105 3.72 3.82 -25.20
C ARG A 105 4.62 3.12 -26.23
N ALA A 106 5.19 1.98 -25.88
CA ALA A 106 6.09 1.23 -26.77
C ALA A 106 5.38 0.10 -27.53
N ASN A 107 4.18 -0.31 -27.09
CA ASN A 107 3.51 -1.53 -27.58
C ASN A 107 2.10 -1.30 -28.12
N VAL A 108 1.51 -0.11 -27.95
CA VAL A 108 0.19 0.26 -28.47
C VAL A 108 0.34 1.42 -29.45
N GLY A 109 -0.10 1.21 -30.69
CA GLY A 109 0.04 2.16 -31.78
C GLY A 109 -1.28 2.50 -32.49
N GLU A 110 -1.14 3.10 -33.66
CA GLU A 110 -2.28 3.43 -34.51
C GLU A 110 -2.99 2.15 -34.98
N GLY A 111 -4.30 2.07 -34.71
CA GLY A 111 -5.14 0.93 -35.09
C GLY A 111 -5.27 -0.16 -34.02
N ASP A 112 -4.48 -0.11 -32.95
CA ASP A 112 -4.64 -1.00 -31.80
C ASP A 112 -5.80 -0.55 -30.88
N GLU A 113 -6.42 -1.50 -30.19
CA GLU A 113 -7.53 -1.25 -29.28
C GLU A 113 -7.15 -1.62 -27.84
N ILE A 114 -7.50 -0.76 -26.88
CA ILE A 114 -7.42 -1.03 -25.44
C ILE A 114 -8.84 -1.29 -24.94
N ILE A 115 -9.10 -2.50 -24.43
CA ILE A 115 -10.43 -2.90 -23.96
C ILE A 115 -10.56 -2.62 -22.47
N LEU A 116 -11.63 -1.92 -22.08
CA LEU A 116 -11.95 -1.54 -20.70
C LEU A 116 -13.42 -1.86 -20.38
N THR A 117 -13.80 -1.75 -19.11
CA THR A 117 -15.20 -1.86 -18.68
C THR A 117 -15.87 -0.49 -18.49
N GLN A 118 -17.20 -0.46 -18.35
CA GLN A 118 -17.91 0.79 -18.03
C GLN A 118 -17.82 1.18 -16.53
N MET A 119 -17.31 0.28 -15.69
CA MET A 119 -17.26 0.48 -14.23
C MET A 119 -15.90 0.99 -13.75
N GLU A 120 -14.97 1.28 -14.66
CA GLU A 120 -13.61 1.68 -14.30
C GLU A 120 -13.59 2.94 -13.44
N HIS A 121 -12.75 2.92 -12.41
CA HIS A 121 -12.38 4.13 -11.70
C HIS A 121 -11.55 5.03 -12.64
N HIS A 122 -11.66 6.35 -12.48
CA HIS A 122 -10.95 7.32 -13.34
C HIS A 122 -9.43 7.07 -13.43
N SER A 123 -8.81 6.54 -12.37
CA SER A 123 -7.39 6.17 -12.37
C SER A 123 -7.00 5.12 -13.43
N ASN A 124 -7.96 4.34 -13.94
CA ASN A 124 -7.76 3.35 -15.00
C ASN A 124 -8.23 3.85 -16.38
N LEU A 125 -8.56 5.13 -16.48
CA LEU A 125 -8.99 5.81 -17.71
C LEU A 125 -8.07 6.99 -18.07
N ILE A 126 -7.43 7.60 -17.07
CA ILE A 126 -6.63 8.84 -17.16
C ILE A 126 -5.18 8.60 -16.77
#